data_AF-A0A7J9K1U3-F1
#
_entry.id   AF-A0A7J9K1U3-F1
#
_cell.length_a   1.000
_cell.length_b   1.000
_cell.length_c   1.000
_cell.angle_alpha   90.00
_cell.angle_beta   90.00
_cell.angle_gamma   90.00
#
_symmetry.space_group_name_H-M   'P 1'
#
loop_
_entity.id
_entity.type
_entity.pdbx_description
1 polymer ?
#
loop_
_entity_poly.entity_id
_entity_poly.type
_entity_poly.pdbx_seq_one_letter_code
_entity_poly.pdbx_strand_id
1 'polypeptide(L)'
;ISAYDPPSARLFGLRVLELKELGVTEEEAVAVADMEYRKEKKEKKKAYARLKQIARLQGKKPPPNPYPSAIKERQAPERKFVRERFSSPEIWKIVEKIKEERRAERFNGTVSGGF
;
A
#
# COMPACT_ATOMS: atom_id res chain seq x y z
N ILE A 1 4.69 28.01 -0.82
CA ILE A 1 3.81 26.82 -0.88
C ILE A 1 4.37 25.81 0.12
N SER A 2 3.62 25.52 1.18
CA SER A 2 4.08 24.74 2.35
C SER A 2 4.60 23.36 1.93
N ALA A 3 5.79 23.00 2.39
CA ALA A 3 6.51 21.77 2.05
C ALA A 3 5.99 20.51 2.78
N TYR A 4 4.87 20.63 3.49
CA TYR A 4 4.30 19.56 4.30
C TYR A 4 2.88 19.26 3.82
N ASP A 5 2.73 18.23 2.98
CA ASP A 5 1.43 17.63 2.68
C ASP A 5 1.10 16.65 3.83
N PRO A 6 0.18 17.02 4.74
CA PRO A 6 -0.08 16.20 5.92
C PRO A 6 -0.57 14.80 5.53
N PRO A 7 -0.16 13.75 6.27
CA PRO A 7 -0.66 12.40 6.03
C PRO A 7 -2.18 12.39 6.03
N SER A 8 -2.81 11.60 5.15
CA SER A 8 -4.27 11.62 5.00
C SER A 8 -5.04 11.34 6.30
N ALA A 9 -4.47 10.54 7.20
CA ALA A 9 -5.02 10.29 8.53
C ALA A 9 -5.12 11.57 9.39
N ARG A 10 -4.18 12.51 9.23
CA ARG A 10 -4.20 13.80 9.93
C ARG A 10 -5.31 14.71 9.40
N LEU A 11 -5.47 14.80 8.08
CA LEU A 11 -6.55 15.58 7.47
C LEU A 11 -7.92 15.03 7.89
N PHE A 12 -8.06 13.71 7.91
CA PHE A 12 -9.27 13.05 8.40
C PHE A 12 -9.55 13.40 9.87
N GLY A 13 -8.55 13.28 10.75
CA GLY A 13 -8.73 13.61 12.17
C GLY A 13 -9.08 15.09 12.41
N LEU A 14 -8.42 16.00 11.70
CA LEU A 14 -8.75 17.43 11.74
C LEU A 14 -10.20 17.67 11.32
N ARG A 15 -10.64 17.01 10.25
CA ARG A 15 -12.01 17.15 9.76
C ARG A 15 -13.06 16.65 10.76
N VAL A 16 -12.79 15.54 11.46
CA VAL A 16 -13.66 15.06 12.54
C VAL A 16 -13.74 16.08 13.68
N LEU A 17 -12.60 16.67 14.08
CA LEU A 17 -12.56 17.69 15.13
C LEU A 17 -13.36 18.94 14.73
N GLU A 18 -13.16 19.44 13.51
CA GLU A 18 -13.93 20.58 12.97
C GLU A 18 -15.45 20.31 13.03
N LEU A 19 -15.90 19.12 12.64
CA LEU A 19 -17.32 18.75 12.67
C LEU A 19 -17.84 18.64 14.11
N LYS A 20 -17.05 18.11 15.04
CA LYS A 20 -17.39 18.07 16.46
C LYS A 20 -17.47 19.48 17.08
N GLU A 21 -16.59 20.40 16.68
CA GLU A 21 -16.65 21.81 17.10
C GLU A 21 -17.94 22.51 16.61
N LEU A 22 -18.49 22.08 15.49
CA LEU A 22 -19.79 22.53 14.97
C LEU A 22 -20.99 21.85 15.66
N GLY A 23 -20.75 21.00 16.66
CA GLY A 23 -21.79 20.33 17.43
C GLY A 23 -22.33 19.03 16.82
N VAL A 24 -21.68 18.50 15.77
CA VAL A 24 -22.04 17.20 15.18
C VAL A 24 -21.64 16.07 16.14
N THR A 25 -22.44 15.02 16.20
CA THR A 25 -22.10 13.82 16.98
C THR A 25 -20.83 13.16 16.43
N GLU A 26 -20.07 12.48 17.29
CA GLU A 26 -18.80 11.88 16.86
C GLU A 26 -18.98 10.85 15.75
N GLU A 27 -20.03 10.02 15.84
CA GLU A 27 -20.34 9.00 14.84
C GLU A 27 -20.64 9.62 13.47
N GLU A 28 -21.46 10.67 13.43
CA GLU A 28 -21.77 11.40 12.20
C GLU A 28 -20.55 12.14 11.66
N ALA A 29 -19.75 12.76 12.53
CA ALA A 29 -18.52 13.45 12.15
C ALA A 29 -17.52 12.51 11.48
N VAL A 30 -17.33 11.31 12.06
CA VAL A 30 -16.47 10.25 11.51
C VAL A 30 -17.01 9.76 10.16
N ALA A 31 -18.32 9.54 10.04
CA ALA A 31 -18.94 9.09 8.80
C ALA A 31 -18.81 10.11 7.66
N VAL A 32 -19.06 11.39 7.94
CA VAL A 32 -18.92 12.49 6.98
C VAL A 32 -17.47 12.63 6.53
N ALA A 33 -16.52 12.64 7.48
CA ALA A 33 -15.10 12.74 7.17
C ALA A 33 -14.61 11.55 6.31
N ASP A 34 -15.12 10.34 6.53
CA ASP A 34 -14.73 9.15 5.75
C ASP A 34 -15.30 9.23 4.33
N MET A 35 -16.55 9.68 4.20
CA MET A 35 -17.18 9.92 2.89
C MET A 35 -16.40 10.96 2.08
N GLU A 36 -16.05 12.10 2.69
CA GLU A 36 -15.25 13.16 2.07
C GLU A 36 -13.87 12.64 1.65
N TYR A 37 -13.16 11.94 2.54
CA TYR A 37 -11.86 11.34 2.24
C TYR A 37 -11.92 10.34 1.07
N ARG A 38 -12.92 9.46 1.05
CA ARG A 38 -13.12 8.48 -0.04
C ARG A 38 -13.37 9.18 -1.38
N LYS A 39 -14.17 10.25 -1.37
CA LYS A 39 -14.47 11.05 -2.57
C LYS A 39 -13.20 11.71 -3.11
N GLU A 40 -12.46 12.43 -2.25
CA GLU A 40 -11.21 13.09 -2.63
C GLU A 40 -10.18 12.07 -3.16
N LYS A 41 -10.03 10.93 -2.48
CA LYS A 41 -9.14 9.85 -2.89
C LYS A 41 -9.51 9.29 -4.27
N LYS A 42 -10.81 9.15 -4.57
CA LYS A 42 -11.31 8.69 -5.87
C LYS A 42 -10.97 9.70 -6.97
N GLU A 43 -11.17 10.99 -6.72
CA GLU A 43 -10.90 12.06 -7.67
C GLU A 43 -9.40 12.23 -7.94
N LYS A 44 -8.56 12.23 -6.89
CA LYS A 44 -7.10 12.26 -7.04
C LYS A 44 -6.56 11.04 -7.80
N LYS A 45 -7.13 9.85 -7.60
CA LYS A 45 -6.78 8.67 -8.40
C LYS A 45 -7.11 8.85 -9.89
N LYS A 46 -8.26 9.43 -10.22
CA LYS A 46 -8.64 9.73 -11.62
C LYS A 46 -7.69 10.76 -12.23
N ALA A 47 -7.39 11.83 -11.50
CA ALA A 47 -6.44 12.86 -11.93
C ALA A 47 -5.04 12.25 -12.17
N TYR A 48 -4.55 11.44 -11.23
CA TYR A 48 -3.27 10.73 -11.38
C TYR A 48 -3.24 9.81 -12.60
N ALA A 49 -4.32 9.05 -12.86
CA ALA A 49 -4.43 8.20 -14.04
C ALA A 49 -4.33 9.02 -15.34
N ARG A 50 -4.99 10.18 -15.39
CA ARG A 50 -4.93 11.09 -16.54
C ARG A 50 -3.53 11.68 -16.72
N LEU A 51 -2.91 12.17 -15.64
CA LEU A 51 -1.55 12.72 -15.68
C LEU A 51 -0.53 11.65 -16.10
N LYS A 52 -0.69 10.41 -15.64
CA LYS A 52 0.15 9.28 -16.05
C LYS A 52 0.00 8.97 -17.55
N GLN A 53 -1.22 9.07 -18.09
CA GLN A 53 -1.45 8.90 -19.53
C GLN A 53 -0.75 10.00 -20.33
N ILE A 54 -0.90 11.25 -19.92
CA ILE A 54 -0.24 12.40 -20.57
C ILE A 54 1.28 12.26 -20.51
N ALA A 55 1.84 11.92 -19.35
CA ALA A 55 3.29 11.74 -19.18
C ALA A 55 3.84 10.65 -20.11
N ARG A 56 3.12 9.53 -20.27
CA ARG A 56 3.48 8.46 -21.21
C ARG A 56 3.49 8.96 -22.66
N LEU A 57 2.45 9.69 -23.08
CA LEU A 57 2.38 10.25 -24.44
C LEU A 57 3.50 11.26 -24.71
N GLN A 58 3.91 12.01 -23.69
CA GLN A 58 5.02 12.97 -23.77
C GLN A 58 6.42 12.33 -23.63
N GLY A 59 6.51 11.02 -23.39
CA GLY A 59 7.79 10.35 -23.09
C GLY A 59 8.43 10.76 -21.75
N LYS A 60 7.68 11.42 -20.87
CA LYS A 60 8.16 11.90 -19.55
C LYS A 60 7.85 10.88 -18.46
N LYS A 61 8.63 10.94 -17.37
CA LYS A 61 8.34 10.16 -16.16
C LYS A 61 7.00 10.60 -15.56
N PRO A 62 6.07 9.67 -15.23
CA PRO A 62 4.82 10.04 -14.60
C PRO A 62 5.06 10.63 -13.20
N PRO A 63 4.14 11.49 -12.72
CA PRO A 63 4.23 12.03 -11.38
C PRO A 63 4.21 10.92 -10.31
N PRO A 64 4.64 11.20 -9.07
CA PRO A 64 4.48 10.27 -7.95
C PRO A 64 3.02 9.90 -7.71
N ASN A 65 2.77 8.68 -7.24
CA ASN A 65 1.42 8.25 -6.89
C ASN A 65 0.95 9.00 -5.64
N PRO A 66 -0.20 9.71 -5.66
CA PRO A 66 -0.68 10.50 -4.52
C PRO A 66 -1.06 9.68 -3.29
N TYR A 67 -1.35 8.38 -3.46
CA TYR A 67 -1.63 7.46 -2.35
C TYR A 67 -0.80 6.19 -2.53
N PRO A 68 0.48 6.19 -2.15
CA PRO A 68 1.31 5.00 -2.19
C PRO A 68 0.75 3.97 -1.20
N SER A 69 0.74 2.69 -1.58
CA SER A 69 0.38 1.63 -0.65
C SER A 69 1.60 1.32 0.21
N ALA A 70 1.43 1.29 1.53
CA ALA A 70 2.50 0.98 2.48
C ALA A 70 3.26 -0.32 2.13
N ILE A 71 2.56 -1.35 1.63
CA ILE A 71 3.16 -2.60 1.15
C ILE A 71 4.16 -2.34 0.02
N LYS A 72 3.80 -1.50 -0.96
CA LYS A 72 4.68 -1.18 -2.10
C LYS A 72 5.85 -0.30 -1.70
N GLU A 73 5.70 0.55 -0.69
CA GLU A 73 6.82 1.32 -0.14
C GLU A 73 7.83 0.39 0.51
N ARG A 74 7.36 -0.56 1.34
CA ARG A 74 8.22 -1.58 1.95
C ARG A 74 8.90 -2.47 0.90
N GLN A 75 8.20 -2.84 -0.16
CA GLN A 75 8.74 -3.67 -1.25
C GLN A 75 9.63 -2.89 -2.23
N ALA A 76 9.58 -1.56 -2.26
CA ALA A 76 10.38 -0.75 -3.18
C ALA A 76 11.90 -1.01 -3.09
N PRO A 77 12.53 -1.10 -1.90
CA PRO A 77 13.92 -1.50 -1.80
C PRO A 77 14.17 -2.94 -2.28
N GLU A 78 13.26 -3.87 -2.00
CA GLU A 78 13.38 -5.27 -2.38
C GLU A 78 13.31 -5.51 -3.89
N ARG A 79 12.66 -4.61 -4.65
CA ARG A 79 12.51 -4.76 -6.11
C ARG A 79 13.83 -4.93 -6.86
N LYS A 80 14.92 -4.39 -6.32
CA LYS A 80 16.27 -4.52 -6.89
C LYS A 80 16.74 -5.98 -6.95
N PHE A 81 16.32 -6.78 -5.98
CA PHE A 81 16.73 -8.18 -5.83
C PHE A 81 15.75 -9.15 -6.48
N VAL A 82 14.63 -8.68 -7.05
CA VAL A 82 13.60 -9.57 -7.63
C VAL A 82 14.15 -10.41 -8.76
N ARG A 83 15.03 -9.85 -9.61
CA ARG A 83 15.60 -10.61 -10.73
C ARG A 83 16.60 -11.66 -10.26
N GLU A 84 17.40 -11.31 -9.25
CA GLU A 84 18.40 -12.19 -8.65
C GLU A 84 17.77 -13.43 -8.00
N ARG A 85 16.56 -13.31 -7.42
CA ARG A 85 15.78 -14.44 -6.88
C ARG A 85 15.59 -15.60 -7.87
N PHE A 86 15.54 -15.30 -9.17
CA PHE A 86 15.31 -16.31 -10.20
C PHE A 86 16.60 -16.71 -10.94
N SER A 87 17.65 -15.91 -10.87
CA SER A 87 18.89 -16.14 -11.62
C SER A 87 20.07 -16.60 -10.77
N SER A 88 20.06 -16.39 -9.45
CA SER A 88 21.16 -16.79 -8.57
C SER A 88 21.10 -18.29 -8.24
N PRO A 89 22.16 -19.08 -8.55
CA PRO A 89 22.24 -20.49 -8.19
C PRO A 89 22.18 -20.74 -6.68
N GLU A 90 22.65 -19.80 -5.87
CA GLU A 90 22.63 -19.90 -4.40
C GLU A 90 21.20 -19.84 -3.86
N ILE A 91 20.36 -18.99 -4.45
CA ILE A 91 18.95 -18.87 -4.07
C ILE A 91 18.20 -20.16 -4.44
N TRP A 92 18.52 -20.79 -5.58
CA TRP A 92 17.95 -22.08 -5.95
C TRP A 92 18.27 -23.18 -4.94
N LYS A 93 19.52 -23.23 -4.44
CA LYS A 93 19.92 -24.18 -3.38
C LYS A 93 19.11 -23.97 -2.09
N ILE A 94 18.88 -22.71 -1.70
CA ILE A 94 18.04 -22.38 -0.54
C ILE A 94 16.59 -22.85 -0.76
N VAL A 95 16.03 -22.61 -1.95
CA VAL A 95 14.66 -23.03 -2.30
C VAL A 95 14.52 -24.56 -2.30
N GLU A 96 15.51 -25.30 -2.81
CA GLU A 96 15.53 -26.76 -2.76
C GLU A 96 15.55 -27.27 -1.32
N LYS A 97 16.43 -26.72 -0.48
CA LYS A 97 16.49 -27.08 0.95
C LYS A 97 15.16 -26.84 1.66
N ILE A 98 14.52 -25.69 1.43
CA ILE A 98 13.18 -25.40 1.99
C ILE A 98 12.14 -26.42 1.52
N LYS A 99 12.18 -26.85 0.24
CA LYS A 99 11.25 -27.87 -0.28
C LYS A 99 11.49 -29.23 0.38
N GLU A 100 12.73 -29.60 0.62
CA GLU A 100 13.10 -30.83 1.32
C GLU A 100 12.63 -30.80 2.78
N GLU A 101 12.90 -29.72 3.51
CA GLU A 101 12.42 -29.50 4.88
C GLU A 101 10.88 -29.60 4.94
N ARG A 102 10.17 -28.94 4.03
CA ARG A 102 8.69 -29.00 3.98
C ARG A 102 8.15 -30.39 3.62
N ARG A 103 8.88 -31.18 2.83
CA ARG A 103 8.52 -32.57 2.53
C ARG A 103 8.77 -33.45 3.74
N ALA A 104 9.88 -33.25 4.45
CA ALA A 104 10.20 -33.96 5.69
C ALA A 104 9.17 -33.64 6.79
N GLU A 105 8.76 -32.38 6.95
CA GLU A 105 7.68 -31.98 7.86
C GLU A 105 6.34 -32.65 7.52
N ARG A 106 6.00 -32.75 6.23
CA ARG A 106 4.79 -33.44 5.76
C ARG A 106 4.85 -34.96 5.95
N PHE A 107 6.04 -35.55 5.83
CA PHE A 107 6.26 -36.98 6.02
C PHE A 107 6.32 -37.36 7.52
N ASN A 108 6.83 -36.46 8.37
CA ASN A 108 6.94 -36.66 9.81
C ASN A 108 5.65 -36.33 10.61
N GLY A 109 4.56 -35.99 9.93
CA GLY A 109 3.20 -36.02 10.47
C GLY A 109 3.02 -35.42 11.88
N THR A 110 2.97 -34.10 11.99
CA THR A 110 2.15 -33.49 13.06
C THR A 110 0.91 -32.90 12.43
N VAL A 111 -0.18 -33.65 12.52
CA VAL A 111 -1.54 -33.12 12.45
C VAL A 111 -1.70 -32.19 13.66
N SER A 112 -1.40 -30.91 13.50
CA SER A 112 -1.96 -29.85 14.33
C SER A 112 -2.89 -29.00 13.47
N GLY A 113 -4.00 -29.61 13.07
CA GLY A 113 -5.17 -28.87 12.59
C GLY A 113 -5.78 -28.13 13.79
N GLY A 114 -5.40 -26.87 13.96
CA GLY A 114 -6.13 -25.92 14.81
C GLY A 114 -7.12 -25.15 13.93
N PHE A 115 -8.41 -25.37 14.18
CA PHE A 115 -9.48 -24.45 13.79
C PHE A 115 -9.38 -23.15 14.59
#